data_AF-K9GLP4-F1
#
_entry.id   AF-K9GLP4-F1
#
_cell.length_a   1.000
_cell.length_b   1.000
_cell.length_c   1.000
_cell.angle_alpha   90.00
_cell.angle_beta   90.00
_cell.angle_gamma   90.00
#
_symmetry.space_group_name_H-M   'P 1'
#
loop_
_entity.id
_entity.type
_entity.pdbx_description
1 polymer ?
#
loop_
_entity_poly.entity_id
_entity_poly.type
_entity_poly.pdbx_seq_one_letter_code
_entity_poly.pdbx_strand_id
1 'polypeptide(L)'
;MRLLESASNSTHTSDSSYNPPDLVVSAHQSFLTDRLERGMDCVIESGFENFDVLVTAYYNGIFADSSPLVCEHRLSRTRRLPKVIADICHAAGQWDSWERRLLQEEIMKTTERILSSESDDTRSSLTECITLLTQVQVQVQDTTSKTCSPDSIEQIMQNELPTRWSLMVGLTADDRAAWQRDRSDTALAAIVLLHFAGRMPKEQLLRLLSLLL
;
A
#
# COMPACT_ATOMS: atom_id res chain seq x y z
N MET A 1 -38.77 -83.31 -21.46
CA MET A 1 -39.08 -82.88 -20.08
C MET A 1 -37.75 -82.48 -19.45
N ARG A 2 -37.39 -81.23 -19.14
CA ARG A 2 -38.07 -79.94 -19.06
C ARG A 2 -37.11 -78.85 -19.60
N LEU A 3 -37.69 -77.88 -20.30
CA LEU A 3 -37.14 -76.54 -20.56
C LEU A 3 -37.20 -75.70 -19.28
N LEU A 4 -36.24 -74.79 -19.10
CA LEU A 4 -36.50 -73.39 -18.73
C LEU A 4 -35.24 -72.54 -18.91
N GLU A 5 -35.36 -71.56 -19.81
CA GLU A 5 -34.53 -70.37 -19.95
C GLU A 5 -34.47 -69.55 -18.65
N SER A 6 -33.39 -68.81 -18.46
CA SER A 6 -33.41 -67.50 -17.79
C SER A 6 -32.22 -66.69 -18.28
N ALA A 7 -32.54 -65.52 -18.85
CA ALA A 7 -31.65 -64.53 -19.43
C ALA A 7 -30.98 -63.62 -18.37
N SER A 8 -30.13 -62.71 -18.88
CA SER A 8 -29.71 -61.43 -18.27
C SER A 8 -28.49 -61.51 -17.35
N ASN A 9 -27.48 -60.62 -17.37
CA ASN A 9 -27.35 -59.32 -18.03
C ASN A 9 -25.86 -58.97 -18.21
N SER A 10 -25.58 -58.27 -19.31
CA SER A 10 -24.37 -57.49 -19.56
C SER A 10 -24.53 -56.11 -18.92
N THR A 11 -23.63 -55.70 -18.03
CA THR A 11 -23.49 -54.29 -17.65
C THR A 11 -22.04 -53.94 -17.31
N HIS A 12 -21.38 -53.31 -18.28
CA HIS A 12 -20.57 -52.10 -18.13
C HIS A 12 -19.68 -52.00 -16.87
N THR A 13 -18.41 -52.38 -17.00
CA THR A 13 -17.32 -51.88 -16.15
C THR A 13 -17.11 -50.38 -16.44
N SER A 14 -17.75 -49.54 -15.63
CA SER A 14 -17.41 -48.13 -15.53
C SER A 14 -16.15 -48.00 -14.66
N ASP A 15 -15.03 -47.81 -15.34
CA ASP A 15 -13.74 -47.47 -14.74
C ASP A 15 -13.81 -46.01 -14.24
N SER A 16 -14.33 -45.83 -13.03
CA SER A 16 -14.36 -44.54 -12.35
C SER A 16 -12.99 -44.31 -11.71
N SER A 17 -12.07 -43.71 -12.48
CA SER A 17 -10.83 -43.13 -11.98
C SER A 17 -11.15 -42.02 -10.97
N TYR A 18 -11.25 -42.42 -9.70
CA TYR A 18 -11.28 -41.49 -8.58
C TYR A 18 -9.83 -41.08 -8.30
N ASN A 19 -9.35 -40.03 -8.95
CA ASN A 19 -8.09 -39.39 -8.57
C ASN A 19 -8.35 -38.55 -7.31
N PRO A 20 -7.78 -38.88 -6.15
CA PRO A 20 -7.91 -38.02 -4.97
C PRO A 20 -7.14 -36.72 -5.21
N PRO A 21 -7.75 -35.54 -4.99
CA PRO A 21 -7.09 -34.25 -5.19
C PRO A 21 -5.87 -34.02 -4.29
N ASP A 22 -5.71 -34.78 -3.20
CA ASP A 22 -4.67 -34.59 -2.20
C ASP A 22 -3.26 -35.00 -2.68
N LEU A 23 -3.14 -35.97 -3.58
CA LEU A 23 -1.82 -36.43 -4.08
C LEU A 23 -1.17 -35.40 -5.02
N VAL A 24 -1.97 -34.65 -5.77
CA VAL A 24 -1.46 -33.65 -6.72
C VAL A 24 -0.98 -32.40 -5.99
N VAL A 25 -1.69 -31.95 -4.95
CA VAL A 25 -1.29 -30.79 -4.13
C VAL A 25 0.01 -31.06 -3.38
N SER A 26 0.17 -32.27 -2.84
CA SER A 26 1.37 -32.68 -2.11
C SER A 26 2.63 -32.69 -2.98
N ALA A 27 2.54 -33.19 -4.22
CA ALA A 27 3.68 -33.20 -5.15
C ALA A 27 4.12 -31.80 -5.57
N HIS A 28 3.18 -30.87 -5.81
CA HIS A 28 3.53 -29.49 -6.20
C HIS A 28 4.21 -28.73 -5.05
N GLN A 29 3.80 -28.99 -3.80
CA GLN A 29 4.44 -28.42 -2.62
C GLN A 29 5.84 -28.98 -2.43
N SER A 30 6.06 -30.29 -2.61
CA SER A 30 7.41 -30.87 -2.51
C SER A 30 8.37 -30.30 -3.56
N PHE A 31 7.92 -30.11 -4.80
CA PHE A 31 8.74 -29.48 -5.83
C PHE A 31 9.08 -28.01 -5.53
N LEU A 32 8.19 -27.26 -4.87
CA LEU A 32 8.46 -25.90 -4.44
C LEU A 32 9.51 -25.87 -3.33
N THR A 33 9.33 -26.71 -2.31
CA THR A 33 10.27 -26.84 -1.18
C THR A 33 11.67 -27.17 -1.67
N ASP A 34 11.82 -28.21 -2.50
CA ASP A 34 13.12 -28.62 -3.06
C ASP A 34 13.80 -27.51 -3.88
N ARG A 35 13.01 -26.63 -4.52
CA ARG A 35 13.53 -25.48 -5.28
C ARG A 35 13.97 -24.36 -4.36
N LEU A 36 13.24 -24.10 -3.28
CA LEU A 36 13.59 -23.08 -2.29
C LEU A 36 14.84 -23.50 -1.52
N GLU A 37 14.92 -24.75 -1.06
CA GLU A 37 16.09 -25.29 -0.34
C GLU A 37 17.37 -25.14 -1.16
N ARG A 38 17.37 -25.61 -2.42
CA ARG A 38 18.51 -25.43 -3.33
C ARG A 38 18.85 -23.95 -3.56
N GLY A 39 17.83 -23.10 -3.63
CA GLY A 39 18.02 -21.66 -3.73
C GLY A 39 18.77 -21.11 -2.53
N MET A 40 18.38 -21.50 -1.31
CA MET A 40 19.03 -21.11 -0.07
C MET A 40 20.46 -21.62 0.01
N ASP A 41 20.73 -22.85 -0.42
CA ASP A 41 22.10 -23.38 -0.49
C ASP A 41 23.01 -22.49 -1.35
N CYS A 42 22.53 -22.09 -2.54
CA CYS A 42 23.27 -21.16 -3.40
C CYS A 42 23.48 -19.78 -2.75
N VAL A 43 22.56 -19.29 -1.92
CA VAL A 43 22.73 -18.03 -1.17
C VAL A 43 23.88 -18.14 -0.18
N ILE A 44 23.93 -19.24 0.58
CA ILE A 44 25.00 -19.51 1.54
C ILE A 44 26.35 -19.68 0.84
N GLU A 45 26.39 -20.47 -0.25
CA GLU A 45 27.60 -20.66 -1.07
C GLU A 45 28.12 -19.35 -1.68
N SER A 46 27.22 -18.40 -1.95
CA SER A 46 27.58 -17.06 -2.44
C SER A 46 28.12 -16.13 -1.35
N GLY A 47 28.20 -16.59 -0.09
CA GLY A 47 28.77 -15.86 1.03
C GLY A 47 27.79 -14.97 1.81
N PHE A 48 26.48 -15.13 1.62
CA PHE A 48 25.47 -14.45 2.42
C PHE A 48 25.00 -15.34 3.58
N GLU A 49 24.71 -14.75 4.73
CA GLU A 49 24.28 -15.48 5.93
C GLU A 49 22.89 -16.11 5.77
N ASN A 50 22.00 -15.42 5.07
CA ASN A 50 20.64 -15.87 4.76
C ASN A 50 20.06 -15.08 3.58
N PHE A 51 18.86 -15.47 3.15
CA PHE A 51 18.15 -14.82 2.05
C PHE A 51 17.85 -13.35 2.31
N ASP A 52 17.47 -12.98 3.52
CA ASP A 52 17.10 -11.60 3.85
C ASP A 52 18.31 -10.66 3.72
N VAL A 53 19.50 -11.11 4.12
CA VAL A 53 20.75 -10.36 3.94
C VAL A 53 21.07 -10.18 2.45
N LEU A 54 20.93 -11.23 1.63
CA LEU A 54 21.10 -11.13 0.17
C LEU A 54 20.12 -10.13 -0.44
N VAL A 55 18.83 -10.25 -0.11
CA VAL A 55 17.78 -9.38 -0.67
C VAL A 55 17.98 -7.93 -0.24
N THR A 56 18.37 -7.72 1.02
CA THR A 56 18.70 -6.39 1.56
C THR A 56 19.90 -5.79 0.81
N ALA A 57 20.97 -6.56 0.59
CA ALA A 57 22.13 -6.12 -0.18
C ALA A 57 21.77 -5.82 -1.65
N TYR A 58 20.91 -6.65 -2.25
CA TYR A 58 20.46 -6.46 -3.62
C TYR A 58 19.66 -5.16 -3.80
N TYR A 59 18.70 -4.87 -2.93
CA TYR A 59 17.84 -3.68 -3.07
C TYR A 59 18.46 -2.37 -2.58
N ASN A 60 19.42 -2.44 -1.65
CA ASN A 60 20.16 -1.27 -1.15
C ASN A 60 21.47 -1.01 -1.91
N GLY A 61 21.90 -1.94 -2.75
CA GLY A 61 23.13 -1.83 -3.53
C GLY A 61 23.07 -0.73 -4.60
N ILE A 62 24.24 -0.12 -4.84
CA ILE A 62 24.47 0.75 -6.00
C ILE A 62 25.36 -0.04 -6.96
N PHE A 63 24.82 -0.33 -8.15
CA PHE A 63 25.55 -1.04 -9.21
C PHE A 63 26.08 -0.04 -10.22
N ALA A 64 27.25 -0.34 -10.82
CA ALA A 64 27.80 0.47 -11.89
C ALA A 64 26.89 0.43 -13.13
N ASP A 65 26.73 1.57 -13.82
CA ASP A 65 25.84 1.71 -15.00
C ASP A 65 26.13 0.73 -16.15
N SER A 66 27.35 0.20 -16.19
CA SER A 66 27.77 -0.83 -17.16
C SER A 66 27.31 -2.24 -16.80
N SER A 67 26.80 -2.46 -15.59
CA SER A 67 26.36 -3.76 -15.13
C SER A 67 24.94 -4.07 -15.66
N PRO A 68 24.71 -5.27 -16.23
CA PRO A 68 23.37 -5.69 -16.62
C PRO A 68 22.39 -5.72 -15.43
N LEU A 69 22.91 -5.78 -14.19
CA LEU A 69 22.12 -5.73 -12.97
C LEU A 69 21.40 -4.40 -12.76
N VAL A 70 21.86 -3.28 -13.33
CA VAL A 70 21.20 -1.98 -13.12
C VAL A 70 19.78 -1.97 -13.70
N CYS A 71 19.60 -2.52 -14.90
CA CYS A 71 18.29 -2.61 -15.55
C CYS A 71 17.33 -3.52 -14.78
N GLU A 72 17.80 -4.71 -14.39
CA GLU A 72 17.00 -5.65 -13.58
C GLU A 72 16.70 -5.08 -12.19
N HIS A 73 17.66 -4.42 -11.54
CA HIS A 73 17.48 -3.81 -10.24
C HIS A 73 16.44 -2.69 -10.27
N ARG A 74 16.50 -1.80 -11.28
CA ARG A 74 15.51 -0.74 -11.47
C ARG A 74 14.12 -1.30 -11.73
N LEU A 75 14.00 -2.32 -12.58
CA LEU A 75 12.72 -2.98 -12.85
C LEU A 75 12.17 -3.65 -11.58
N SER A 76 13.05 -4.31 -10.82
CA SER A 76 12.69 -4.96 -9.57
C SER A 76 12.13 -3.95 -8.57
N ARG A 77 12.84 -2.83 -8.33
CA ARG A 77 12.40 -1.77 -7.41
C ARG A 77 11.10 -1.10 -7.82
N THR A 78 10.89 -0.89 -9.12
CA THR A 78 9.73 -0.11 -9.61
C THR A 78 8.47 -0.97 -9.72
N ARG A 79 8.59 -2.27 -10.03
CA ARG A 79 7.44 -3.11 -10.39
C ARG A 79 7.32 -4.41 -9.61
N ARG A 80 8.43 -5.10 -9.33
CA ARG A 80 8.39 -6.43 -8.69
C ARG A 80 8.29 -6.31 -7.18
N LEU A 81 9.09 -5.44 -6.55
CA LEU A 81 9.13 -5.25 -5.11
C LEU A 81 7.78 -4.76 -4.55
N PRO A 82 7.11 -3.75 -5.12
CA PRO A 82 5.78 -3.35 -4.65
C PRO A 82 4.77 -4.51 -4.69
N LYS A 83 4.83 -5.33 -5.75
CA LYS A 83 3.98 -6.52 -5.88
C LYS A 83 4.31 -7.58 -4.82
N VAL A 84 5.58 -7.87 -4.59
CA VAL A 84 6.01 -8.82 -3.55
C VAL A 84 5.53 -8.37 -2.17
N ILE A 85 5.67 -7.07 -1.85
CA ILE A 85 5.16 -6.51 -0.59
C ILE A 85 3.64 -6.70 -0.48
N ALA A 86 2.89 -6.41 -1.56
CA ALA A 86 1.45 -6.60 -1.58
C ALA A 86 1.04 -8.09 -1.38
N ASP A 87 1.73 -9.00 -2.07
CA ASP A 87 1.47 -10.45 -1.97
C ASP A 87 1.80 -10.97 -0.55
N ILE A 88 2.89 -10.50 0.07
CA ILE A 88 3.24 -10.83 1.47
C ILE A 88 2.17 -10.30 2.43
N CYS A 89 1.75 -9.03 2.27
CA CYS A 89 0.72 -8.44 3.13
C CYS A 89 -0.62 -9.20 3.00
N HIS A 90 -0.95 -9.67 1.80
CA HIS A 90 -2.14 -10.51 1.58
C HIS A 90 -2.01 -11.88 2.26
N ALA A 91 -0.87 -12.56 2.06
CA ALA A 91 -0.59 -13.86 2.67
C ALA A 91 -0.53 -13.79 4.21
N ALA A 92 -0.06 -12.66 4.77
CA ALA A 92 -0.01 -12.42 6.21
C ALA A 92 -1.38 -12.48 6.89
N GLY A 93 -2.48 -12.38 6.14
CA GLY A 93 -3.82 -12.65 6.65
C GLY A 93 -4.01 -14.08 7.19
N GLN A 94 -3.22 -15.04 6.71
CA GLN A 94 -3.24 -16.45 7.11
C GLN A 94 -2.15 -16.82 8.13
N TRP A 95 -1.23 -15.90 8.45
CA TRP A 95 -0.17 -16.14 9.42
C TRP A 95 -0.70 -16.18 10.86
N ASP A 96 0.13 -16.64 11.79
CA ASP A 96 -0.20 -16.52 13.20
C ASP A 96 -0.38 -15.04 13.59
N SER A 97 -1.23 -14.81 14.58
CA SER A 97 -1.54 -13.48 15.11
C SER A 97 -0.29 -12.69 15.50
N TRP A 98 0.73 -13.35 16.05
CA TRP A 98 1.98 -12.72 16.48
C TRP A 98 2.83 -12.29 15.28
N GLU A 99 3.04 -13.17 14.30
CA GLU A 99 3.83 -12.89 13.10
C GLU A 99 3.21 -11.76 12.27
N ARG A 100 1.89 -11.81 12.08
CA ARG A 100 1.14 -10.76 11.40
C ARG A 100 1.29 -9.42 12.12
N ARG A 101 1.21 -9.42 13.45
CA ARG A 101 1.35 -8.20 14.26
C ARG A 101 2.71 -7.55 14.08
N LEU A 102 3.78 -8.33 14.10
CA LEU A 102 5.15 -7.81 13.92
C LEU A 102 5.32 -7.12 12.56
N LEU A 103 4.82 -7.74 11.48
CA LEU A 103 4.85 -7.14 10.15
C LEU A 103 4.05 -5.82 10.10
N GLN A 104 2.84 -5.82 10.65
CA GLN A 104 1.98 -4.63 10.67
C GLN A 104 2.59 -3.48 11.48
N GLU A 105 3.23 -3.78 12.60
CA GLU A 105 3.94 -2.78 13.42
C GLU A 105 5.09 -2.14 12.63
N GLU A 106 5.87 -2.92 11.87
CA GLU A 106 6.97 -2.35 11.08
C GLU A 106 6.48 -1.55 9.86
N ILE A 107 5.41 -1.99 9.20
CA ILE A 107 4.74 -1.22 8.14
C ILE A 107 4.23 0.12 8.70
N MET A 108 3.62 0.10 9.89
CA MET A 108 3.12 1.32 10.52
C MET A 108 4.25 2.30 10.84
N LYS A 109 5.33 1.82 11.48
CA LYS A 109 6.53 2.65 11.78
C LYS A 109 7.15 3.23 10.52
N THR A 110 7.22 2.45 9.44
CA THR A 110 7.78 2.90 8.17
C THR A 110 6.88 3.95 7.52
N THR A 111 5.56 3.74 7.55
CA THR A 111 4.57 4.70 7.06
C THR A 111 4.67 6.02 7.83
N GLU A 112 4.75 5.97 9.16
CA GLU A 112 4.92 7.14 10.01
C GLU A 112 6.20 7.93 9.66
N ARG A 113 7.32 7.23 9.44
CA ARG A 113 8.59 7.85 9.06
C ARG A 113 8.48 8.56 7.70
N ILE A 114 7.88 7.91 6.71
CA ILE A 114 7.64 8.49 5.37
C ILE A 114 6.78 9.75 5.52
N LEU A 115 5.63 9.65 6.19
CA LEU A 115 4.73 10.78 6.38
C LEU A 115 5.37 11.92 7.17
N SER A 116 6.22 11.63 8.15
CA SER A 116 6.91 12.66 8.94
C SER A 116 7.96 13.38 8.12
N SER A 117 8.67 12.68 7.23
CA SER A 117 9.68 13.28 6.36
C SER A 117 9.10 14.28 5.35
N GLU A 118 7.83 14.14 4.97
CA GLU A 118 7.15 15.10 4.09
C GLU A 118 6.83 16.43 4.80
N SER A 119 6.97 16.53 6.14
CA SER A 119 6.32 17.62 6.89
C SER A 119 7.13 18.91 7.08
N ASP A 120 8.43 18.92 6.77
CA ASP A 120 9.32 19.98 7.26
C ASP A 120 9.34 21.23 6.37
N ASP A 121 9.29 21.09 5.04
CA ASP A 121 9.34 22.23 4.11
C ASP A 121 7.97 22.84 3.80
N THR A 122 6.91 22.04 3.93
CA THR A 122 5.54 22.39 3.50
C THR A 122 4.82 23.34 4.47
N ARG A 123 5.32 23.39 5.70
CA ARG A 123 4.70 24.10 6.83
C ARG A 123 4.79 25.62 6.68
N SER A 124 5.90 26.13 6.17
CA SER A 124 6.11 27.57 5.96
C SER A 124 5.18 28.09 4.86
N SER A 125 5.21 27.46 3.68
CA SER A 125 4.38 27.83 2.52
C SER A 125 2.88 27.74 2.82
N LEU A 126 2.46 26.74 3.59
CA LEU A 126 1.06 26.57 3.98
C LEU A 126 0.63 27.61 5.02
N THR A 127 1.49 27.92 6.00
CA THR A 127 1.20 28.95 7.01
C THR A 127 1.03 30.32 6.36
N GLU A 128 1.86 30.64 5.36
CA GLU A 128 1.72 31.87 4.55
C GLU A 128 0.38 31.91 3.81
N CYS A 129 0.00 30.83 3.12
CA CYS A 129 -1.28 30.76 2.40
C CYS A 129 -2.50 30.88 3.31
N ILE A 130 -2.44 30.26 4.49
CA ILE A 130 -3.51 30.33 5.49
C ILE A 130 -3.59 31.74 6.12
N THR A 131 -2.45 32.38 6.34
CA THR A 131 -2.40 33.76 6.82
C THR A 131 -3.04 34.71 5.80
N LEU A 132 -2.79 34.51 4.50
CA LEU A 132 -3.43 35.28 3.43
C LEU A 132 -4.95 35.07 3.39
N LEU A 133 -5.43 33.83 3.54
CA LEU A 133 -6.86 33.52 3.57
C LEU A 133 -7.59 34.14 4.76
N THR A 134 -6.97 34.09 5.94
CA THR A 134 -7.53 34.67 7.15
C THR A 134 -7.49 36.22 7.13
N GLN A 135 -6.51 36.83 6.48
CA GLN A 135 -6.42 38.29 6.31
C GLN A 135 -7.42 38.84 5.28
N VAL A 136 -7.63 38.15 4.15
CA VAL A 136 -8.61 38.55 3.11
C VAL A 136 -10.02 38.68 3.69
N GLN A 137 -10.34 37.93 4.74
CA GLN A 137 -11.67 37.93 5.35
C GLN A 137 -11.87 39.01 6.43
N VAL A 138 -10.80 39.57 6.99
CA VAL A 138 -10.86 40.72 7.92
C VAL A 138 -11.01 42.04 7.14
N GLN A 139 -10.64 42.04 5.85
CA GLN A 139 -10.58 43.22 5.01
C GLN A 139 -11.54 43.09 3.81
N VAL A 140 -12.83 42.96 4.08
CA VAL A 140 -13.87 43.21 3.06
C VAL A 140 -13.95 44.73 2.86
N GLN A 141 -13.00 45.26 2.09
CA GLN A 141 -12.95 46.53 1.34
C GLN A 141 -11.49 46.97 1.22
N ASP A 142 -10.72 46.37 0.32
CA ASP A 142 -10.05 47.12 -0.76
C ASP A 142 -9.16 46.22 -1.65
N THR A 143 -8.89 46.77 -2.82
CA THR A 143 -8.44 46.20 -4.09
C THR A 143 -7.12 45.40 -4.14
N THR A 144 -7.13 44.35 -4.98
CA THR A 144 -6.00 43.86 -5.82
C THR A 144 -4.77 43.23 -5.16
N SER A 145 -4.94 42.39 -4.14
CA SER A 145 -3.89 41.48 -3.65
C SER A 145 -4.29 40.02 -3.87
N LYS A 146 -3.32 39.15 -4.21
CA LYS A 146 -3.53 37.74 -4.57
C LYS A 146 -4.45 37.03 -3.57
N THR A 147 -5.70 36.79 -3.96
CA THR A 147 -6.64 35.96 -3.21
C THR A 147 -6.22 34.50 -3.39
N CYS A 148 -5.79 33.85 -2.31
CA CYS A 148 -5.61 32.40 -2.30
C CYS A 148 -7.01 31.76 -2.38
N SER A 149 -7.24 30.85 -3.32
CA SER A 149 -8.49 30.07 -3.42
C SER A 149 -8.38 28.83 -2.53
N PRO A 150 -9.47 28.25 -2.00
CA PRO A 150 -9.43 26.93 -1.38
C PRO A 150 -8.75 25.86 -2.28
N ASP A 151 -8.99 25.92 -3.59
CA ASP A 151 -8.34 25.05 -4.58
C ASP A 151 -6.81 25.23 -4.61
N SER A 152 -6.31 26.43 -4.26
CA SER A 152 -4.87 26.69 -4.17
C SER A 152 -4.24 26.00 -2.96
N ILE A 153 -4.96 25.87 -1.85
CA ILE A 153 -4.49 25.10 -0.68
C ILE A 153 -4.43 23.63 -1.02
N GLU A 154 -5.48 23.12 -1.67
CA GLU A 154 -5.54 21.72 -2.09
C GLU A 154 -4.35 21.38 -2.98
N GLN A 155 -4.06 22.20 -3.99
CA GLN A 155 -2.93 22.00 -4.90
C GLN A 155 -1.57 22.08 -4.19
N ILE A 156 -1.40 23.01 -3.25
CA ILE A 156 -0.19 23.09 -2.43
C ILE A 156 -0.05 21.83 -1.59
N MET A 157 -1.10 21.38 -0.92
CA MET A 157 -1.06 20.16 -0.12
C MET A 157 -0.80 18.90 -0.94
N GLN A 158 -1.37 18.79 -2.14
CA GLN A 158 -1.12 17.66 -3.03
C GLN A 158 0.33 17.59 -3.49
N ASN A 159 0.93 18.73 -3.83
CA ASN A 159 2.31 18.80 -4.32
C ASN A 159 3.33 18.60 -3.20
N GLU A 160 3.07 19.19 -2.05
CA GLU A 160 3.99 19.24 -0.93
C GLU A 160 3.89 17.98 -0.03
N LEU A 161 2.70 17.37 0.06
CA LEU A 161 2.42 16.21 0.92
C LEU A 161 1.77 15.06 0.13
N PRO A 162 2.40 14.54 -0.94
CA PRO A 162 1.76 13.59 -1.85
C PRO A 162 1.40 12.25 -1.18
N THR A 163 2.26 11.72 -0.31
CA THR A 163 1.98 10.44 0.37
C THR A 163 0.90 10.60 1.42
N ARG A 164 0.95 11.68 2.21
CA ARG A 164 -0.10 11.99 3.19
C ARG A 164 -1.46 12.27 2.54
N TRP A 165 -1.47 13.00 1.43
CA TRP A 165 -2.66 13.22 0.63
C TRP A 165 -3.26 11.90 0.15
N SER A 166 -2.45 11.05 -0.49
CA SER A 166 -2.90 9.75 -0.96
C SER A 166 -3.45 8.86 0.16
N LEU A 167 -2.81 8.86 1.34
CA LEU A 167 -3.29 8.10 2.49
C LEU A 167 -4.63 8.63 2.99
N MET A 168 -4.76 9.95 3.17
CA MET A 168 -5.98 10.55 3.70
C MET A 168 -7.17 10.39 2.74
N VAL A 169 -6.94 10.54 1.43
CA VAL A 169 -7.96 10.24 0.42
C VAL A 169 -8.32 8.75 0.43
N GLY A 170 -7.34 7.85 0.63
CA GLY A 170 -7.58 6.41 0.76
C GLY A 170 -8.43 6.05 1.99
N LEU A 171 -8.15 6.65 3.14
CA LEU A 171 -8.91 6.43 4.39
C LEU A 171 -10.32 6.99 4.33
N THR A 172 -10.51 8.11 3.65
CA THR A 172 -11.84 8.73 3.46
C THR A 172 -12.67 8.03 2.38
N ALA A 173 -12.08 7.12 1.60
CA ALA A 173 -12.77 6.40 0.52
C ALA A 173 -13.62 5.21 0.97
N ASP A 174 -13.49 4.75 2.22
CA ASP A 174 -14.20 3.54 2.72
C ASP A 174 -15.69 3.81 3.03
N ASP A 175 -16.14 5.07 3.02
CA ASP A 175 -17.55 5.41 3.21
C ASP A 175 -18.31 5.43 1.88
N ARG A 176 -19.45 4.74 1.87
CA ARG A 176 -20.21 4.33 0.68
C ARG A 176 -20.51 5.49 -0.26
N ALA A 177 -19.99 5.39 -1.49
CA ALA A 177 -20.55 6.01 -2.72
C ALA A 177 -21.02 7.49 -2.65
N ALA A 178 -20.50 8.31 -1.73
CA ALA A 178 -20.71 9.75 -1.75
C ALA A 178 -19.55 10.40 -2.53
N TRP A 179 -19.91 11.07 -3.62
CA TRP A 179 -19.24 12.11 -4.41
C TRP A 179 -17.72 12.35 -4.24
N GLN A 180 -17.00 12.42 -5.38
CA GLN A 180 -15.54 12.62 -5.41
C GLN A 180 -15.05 13.94 -4.79
N ARG A 181 -15.88 14.99 -4.79
CA ARG A 181 -15.52 16.33 -4.27
C ARG A 181 -15.51 16.37 -2.74
N ASP A 182 -16.53 15.80 -2.11
CA ASP A 182 -16.62 15.75 -0.64
C ASP A 182 -15.47 14.94 0.00
N ARG A 183 -14.83 14.05 -0.78
CA ARG A 183 -13.68 13.24 -0.34
C ARG A 183 -12.38 14.02 -0.28
N SER A 184 -12.09 14.82 -1.31
CA SER A 184 -10.91 15.70 -1.31
C SER A 184 -11.02 16.73 -0.20
N ASP A 185 -12.22 17.28 0.01
CA ASP A 185 -12.51 18.28 1.05
C ASP A 185 -12.36 17.69 2.46
N THR A 186 -12.85 16.46 2.69
CA THR A 186 -12.66 15.74 3.97
C THR A 186 -11.19 15.38 4.22
N ALA A 187 -10.47 14.90 3.19
CA ALA A 187 -9.05 14.60 3.28
C ALA A 187 -8.24 15.87 3.59
N LEU A 188 -8.55 16.97 2.90
CA LEU A 188 -7.96 18.29 3.10
C LEU A 188 -8.19 18.80 4.54
N ALA A 189 -9.43 18.75 5.03
CA ALA A 189 -9.77 19.13 6.39
C ALA A 189 -9.03 18.29 7.45
N ALA A 190 -8.90 16.98 7.23
CA ALA A 190 -8.16 16.10 8.13
C ALA A 190 -6.65 16.39 8.14
N ILE A 191 -6.05 16.68 6.99
CA ILE A 191 -4.63 17.07 6.88
C ILE A 191 -4.40 18.40 7.62
N VAL A 192 -5.26 19.39 7.41
CA VAL A 192 -5.22 20.67 8.13
C VAL A 192 -5.29 20.45 9.64
N LEU A 193 -6.25 19.64 10.12
CA LEU A 193 -6.40 19.32 11.53
C LEU A 193 -5.11 18.72 12.10
N LEU A 194 -4.55 17.70 11.44
CA LEU A 194 -3.32 17.04 11.88
C LEU A 194 -2.12 18.00 11.91
N HIS A 195 -2.03 18.92 10.95
CA HIS A 195 -0.90 19.82 10.83
C HIS A 195 -0.95 21.01 11.82
N PHE A 196 -2.15 21.57 12.05
CA PHE A 196 -2.34 22.79 12.84
C PHE A 196 -2.91 22.58 14.24
N ALA A 197 -3.36 21.37 14.60
CA ALA A 197 -3.80 21.06 15.96
C ALA A 197 -2.70 21.41 16.97
N GLY A 198 -3.06 22.20 17.99
CA GLY A 198 -2.15 22.66 19.04
C GLY A 198 -1.18 23.77 18.63
N ARG A 199 -1.16 24.20 17.36
CA ARG A 199 -0.28 25.26 16.84
C ARG A 199 -1.03 26.51 16.40
N MET A 200 -2.33 26.41 16.21
CA MET A 200 -3.22 27.51 15.84
C MET A 200 -4.30 27.70 16.92
N PRO A 201 -4.73 28.94 17.22
CA PRO A 201 -5.90 29.19 18.04
C PRO A 201 -7.12 28.41 17.51
N LYS A 202 -7.83 27.74 18.42
CA LYS A 202 -8.99 26.89 18.08
C LYS A 202 -10.01 27.60 17.17
N GLU A 203 -10.24 28.88 17.40
CA GLU A 203 -11.18 29.70 16.64
C GLU A 203 -10.76 29.88 15.18
N GLN A 204 -9.46 30.09 14.93
CA GLN A 204 -8.91 30.22 13.57
C GLN A 204 -8.93 28.87 12.86
N LEU A 205 -8.63 27.78 13.57
CA LEU A 205 -8.69 26.42 13.03
C LEU A 205 -10.12 26.03 12.63
N LEU A 206 -11.12 26.30 13.48
CA LEU A 206 -12.52 26.02 13.17
C LEU A 206 -13.03 26.85 12.00
N ARG A 207 -12.63 28.12 11.90
CA ARG A 207 -12.96 28.96 10.73
C ARG A 207 -12.38 28.39 9.46
N LEU A 208 -11.13 27.96 9.49
CA LEU A 208 -10.48 27.38 8.33
C LEU A 208 -11.14 26.07 7.90
N LEU A 209 -11.55 25.23 8.85
CA LEU A 209 -12.31 24.01 8.53
C LEU A 209 -13.67 24.31 7.94
N SER A 210 -14.38 25.35 8.42
CA SER A 210 -15.65 25.78 7.82
C SER A 210 -15.53 26.36 6.41
N LEU A 211 -14.31 26.68 5.96
CA LEU A 211 -14.06 27.12 4.59
C LEU A 211 -13.72 25.95 3.64
N LEU A 212 -13.37 24.80 4.21
CA LEU A 212 -12.91 23.61 3.48
C LEU A 212 -13.96 22.49 3.43
N LEU A 213 -15.02 22.58 4.24
CA LEU A 213 -16.15 21.66 4.34
C LEU A 213 -17.43 22.37 3.91
#